data_AF-A0AAW2R6T3-F1
#
_entry.id   AF-A0AAW2R6T3-F1
#
_cell.length_a   1.000
_cell.length_b   1.000
_cell.length_c   1.000
_cell.angle_alpha   90.00
_cell.angle_beta   90.00
_cell.angle_gamma   90.00
#
_symmetry.space_group_name_H-M   'P 1'
#
loop_
_entity.id
_entity.type
_entity.pdbx_description
1 polymer ?
#
loop_
_entity_poly.entity_id
_entity_poly.type
_entity_poly.pdbx_seq_one_letter_code
_entity_poly.pdbx_strand_id
1 'polypeptide(L)'
;MTSRGAPRKTKKQSSVSRSTPESEYRSLAATICKLRWILYLLADFGVSLKLPIDLFCDNKAALHLLANPVFHERTKHIELDCHLVRDACKDGFISPVHV
;
A
#
# COMPACT_ATOMS: atom_id res chain seq x y z
N MET A 1 -1.36 -12.96 57.84
CA MET A 1 -2.51 -13.26 56.95
C MET A 1 -2.29 -12.53 55.63
N THR A 2 -1.64 -13.19 54.67
CA THR A 2 -1.25 -12.59 53.39
C THR A 2 -2.41 -12.61 52.40
N SER A 3 -2.79 -11.42 51.93
CA SER A 3 -3.81 -11.19 50.90
C SER A 3 -3.51 -11.99 49.63
N ARG A 4 -4.49 -12.79 49.18
CA ARG A 4 -4.41 -13.55 47.92
C ARG A 4 -4.55 -12.58 46.75
N GLY A 5 -3.45 -12.30 46.06
CA GLY A 5 -3.49 -11.64 44.76
C GLY A 5 -4.25 -12.51 43.76
N ALA A 6 -5.37 -12.00 43.24
CA ALA A 6 -6.13 -12.65 42.19
C ALA A 6 -5.26 -12.75 40.91
N PRO A 7 -5.22 -13.90 40.22
CA PRO A 7 -4.45 -14.02 38.98
C PRO A 7 -5.15 -13.19 37.89
N ARG A 8 -4.48 -12.12 37.44
CA ARG A 8 -4.90 -11.33 36.28
C ARG A 8 -4.81 -12.24 35.05
N LYS A 9 -5.94 -12.75 34.57
CA LYS A 9 -6.02 -13.46 33.28
C LYS A 9 -5.91 -12.42 32.17
N THR A 10 -4.69 -12.11 31.75
CA THR A 10 -4.46 -11.27 30.57
C THR A 10 -4.77 -12.11 29.34
N LYS A 11 -5.96 -11.92 28.76
CA LYS A 11 -6.28 -12.47 27.44
C LYS A 11 -5.45 -11.66 26.43
N LYS A 12 -4.39 -12.26 25.88
CA LYS A 12 -3.70 -11.69 24.71
C LYS A 12 -4.78 -11.48 23.64
N GLN A 13 -5.23 -10.25 23.45
CA GLN A 13 -5.82 -9.91 22.17
C GLN A 13 -4.68 -10.05 21.17
N SER A 14 -4.77 -11.05 20.29
CA SER A 14 -3.97 -11.05 19.09
C SER A 14 -4.41 -9.82 18.30
N SER A 15 -3.76 -8.69 18.55
CA SER A 15 -3.76 -7.58 17.61
C SER A 15 -3.00 -8.10 16.39
N VAL A 16 -3.70 -8.89 15.58
CA VAL A 16 -3.28 -9.17 14.22
C VAL A 16 -3.43 -7.82 13.53
N SER A 17 -2.31 -7.25 13.09
CA SER A 17 -2.30 -6.12 12.17
C SER A 17 -3.17 -6.51 10.98
N ARG A 18 -4.46 -6.16 11.03
CA ARG A 18 -5.44 -6.47 9.99
C ARG A 18 -5.29 -5.41 8.91
N SER A 19 -4.21 -5.49 8.14
CA SER A 19 -4.24 -4.90 6.81
C SER A 19 -4.66 -6.01 5.83
N THR A 20 -5.86 -5.85 5.29
CA THR A 20 -6.37 -6.75 4.25
C THR A 20 -5.64 -6.40 2.95
N PRO A 21 -5.34 -7.36 2.06
CA PRO A 21 -4.74 -7.07 0.76
C PRO A 21 -5.45 -5.96 -0.02
N GLU A 22 -6.78 -5.88 0.15
CA GLU A 22 -7.62 -4.84 -0.44
C GLU A 22 -7.39 -3.44 0.17
N SER A 23 -7.22 -3.32 1.49
CA SER A 23 -6.96 -2.01 2.10
C SER A 23 -5.57 -1.50 1.73
N GLU A 24 -4.60 -2.42 1.67
CA GLU A 24 -3.25 -2.14 1.17
C GLU A 24 -3.27 -1.65 -0.28
N TYR A 25 -4.19 -2.21 -1.06
CA TYR A 25 -4.39 -1.83 -2.44
C TYR A 25 -4.92 -0.41 -2.61
N ARG A 26 -5.97 -0.07 -1.85
CA ARG A 26 -6.53 1.29 -1.84
C ARG A 26 -5.49 2.30 -1.37
N SER A 27 -4.67 1.97 -0.37
CA SER A 27 -3.59 2.86 0.07
C SER A 27 -2.51 3.05 -1.00
N LEU A 28 -2.16 2.00 -1.74
CA LEU A 28 -1.18 2.10 -2.82
C LEU A 28 -1.70 2.98 -3.96
N ALA A 29 -2.93 2.75 -4.42
CA ALA A 29 -3.54 3.56 -5.46
C ALA A 29 -3.69 5.04 -5.05
N ALA A 30 -4.11 5.29 -3.80
CA ALA A 30 -4.16 6.64 -3.25
C ALA A 30 -2.76 7.30 -3.19
N THR A 31 -1.73 6.52 -2.88
CA THR A 31 -0.34 7.00 -2.85
C THR A 31 0.15 7.40 -4.25
N ILE A 32 -0.12 6.58 -5.27
CA ILE A 32 0.23 6.89 -6.67
C ILE A 32 -0.51 8.14 -7.16
N CYS A 33 -1.79 8.27 -6.83
CA CYS A 33 -2.58 9.47 -7.16
C CYS A 33 -1.96 10.74 -6.54
N LYS A 34 -1.60 10.68 -5.25
CA LYS A 34 -0.90 11.78 -4.56
C LYS A 34 0.46 12.10 -5.19
N LEU A 35 1.26 11.08 -5.51
CA LEU A 35 2.56 11.26 -6.16
C LEU A 35 2.41 11.94 -7.51
N ARG A 36 1.41 11.54 -8.30
CA ARG A 36 1.13 12.14 -9.61
C ARG A 36 0.70 13.60 -9.46
N TRP A 37 -0.14 13.90 -8.46
CA TRP A 37 -0.52 15.28 -8.16
C TRP A 37 0.67 16.15 -7.73
N ILE A 38 1.54 15.62 -6.86
CA ILE A 38 2.77 16.29 -6.44
C ILE A 38 3.69 16.52 -7.64
N LEU A 39 3.82 15.55 -8.56
CA LEU A 39 4.61 15.72 -9.77
C LEU A 39 4.07 16.84 -10.66
N TYR A 40 2.76 16.93 -10.86
CA TYR A 40 2.16 18.04 -11.61
C TYR A 40 2.39 19.38 -10.92
N LEU A 41 2.28 19.43 -9.60
CA LEU A 41 2.57 20.64 -8.83
C LEU A 41 4.03 21.07 -8.98
N LEU A 42 4.97 20.14 -8.87
CA LEU A 42 6.40 20.41 -9.05
C LEU A 42 6.72 20.85 -10.49
N ALA A 43 6.06 20.26 -11.48
CA ALA A 43 6.20 20.65 -12.88
C ALA A 43 5.73 22.10 -13.11
N ASP A 44 4.67 22.55 -12.43
CA ASP A 44 4.19 23.95 -12.47
C ASP A 44 5.24 24.92 -11.89
N PHE A 45 5.98 24.48 -10.86
CA PHE A 45 7.14 25.22 -10.34
C PHE A 45 8.42 25.09 -11.18
N GLY A 46 8.37 24.39 -12.33
CA GLY A 46 9.51 24.17 -13.21
C GLY A 46 10.50 23.10 -12.71
N VAL A 47 10.12 22.30 -11.71
CA VAL A 47 10.95 21.23 -11.15
C VAL A 47 10.56 19.91 -11.79
N SER A 48 11.46 19.36 -12.62
CA SER A 48 11.28 18.02 -13.19
C SER A 48 11.81 16.95 -12.24
N LEU A 49 10.96 16.00 -11.86
CA LEU A 49 11.36 14.81 -11.13
C LEU A 49 11.95 13.76 -12.09
N LYS A 50 12.96 13.03 -11.61
CA LYS A 50 13.45 11.85 -12.33
C LYS A 50 12.49 10.69 -12.10
N LEU A 51 12.01 10.12 -13.20
CA LEU A 51 11.22 8.89 -13.22
C LEU A 51 12.13 7.70 -13.58
N PRO A 52 11.85 6.47 -13.08
CA PRO A 52 10.77 6.11 -12.17
C PRO A 52 11.01 6.58 -10.72
N ILE A 53 9.92 6.81 -9.98
CA ILE A 53 9.96 7.06 -8.53
C ILE A 53 10.09 5.71 -7.82
N ASP A 54 11.15 5.56 -7.02
CA ASP A 54 11.33 4.37 -6.19
C ASP A 54 10.28 4.34 -5.07
N LEU A 55 9.39 3.36 -5.14
CA LEU A 55 8.34 3.16 -4.16
C LEU A 55 8.75 2.03 -3.22
N PHE A 56 9.18 2.40 -2.03
CA PHE A 56 9.61 1.45 -1.00
C PHE A 56 8.40 0.87 -0.27
N CYS A 57 8.18 -0.44 -0.42
CA CYS A 57 7.17 -1.19 0.33
C CYS A 57 7.82 -2.34 1.11
N ASP A 58 7.57 -2.35 2.42
CA ASP A 58 7.89 -3.47 3.33
C ASP A 58 6.88 -4.61 3.18
N ASN A 59 5.67 -4.29 2.73
CA ASN A 59 4.61 -5.27 2.57
C ASN A 59 4.79 -6.11 1.31
N LYS A 60 5.15 -7.38 1.51
CA LYS A 60 5.23 -8.40 0.45
C LYS A 60 3.93 -8.55 -0.33
N ALA A 61 2.77 -8.27 0.28
CA ALA A 61 1.49 -8.26 -0.41
C ALA A 61 1.43 -7.13 -1.45
N ALA A 62 1.94 -5.94 -1.15
CA ALA A 62 1.99 -4.82 -2.09
C ALA A 62 2.90 -5.12 -3.29
N LEU A 63 4.06 -5.74 -3.04
CA LEU A 63 4.98 -6.20 -4.11
C LEU A 63 4.36 -7.29 -4.98
N HIS A 64 3.73 -8.29 -4.36
CA HIS A 64 3.06 -9.35 -5.10
C HIS A 64 1.88 -8.81 -5.92
N LEU A 65 1.25 -7.76 -5.44
CA LEU A 65 0.12 -7.10 -6.07
C LEU A 65 0.54 -6.18 -7.22
N LEU A 66 1.73 -5.58 -7.14
CA LEU A 66 2.40 -4.91 -8.27
C LEU A 66 2.82 -5.92 -9.35
N ALA A 67 3.33 -7.09 -8.96
CA ALA A 67 3.85 -8.10 -9.87
C ALA A 67 2.75 -8.97 -10.52
N ASN A 68 1.69 -9.31 -9.78
CA ASN A 68 0.62 -10.20 -10.25
C ASN A 68 -0.75 -9.74 -9.70
N PRO A 69 -1.43 -8.80 -10.38
CA PRO A 69 -2.78 -8.40 -10.02
C PRO A 69 -3.74 -9.49 -10.47
N VAL A 70 -3.91 -10.53 -9.65
CA VAL A 70 -4.90 -11.59 -9.89
C VAL A 70 -6.27 -10.98 -9.67
N PHE A 71 -6.98 -10.73 -10.77
CA PHE A 71 -8.39 -10.38 -10.74
C PHE A 71 -9.17 -11.63 -10.32
N HIS A 72 -9.93 -11.55 -9.24
CA HIS A 72 -11.04 -12.46 -8.99
C HIS A 72 -12.34 -11.67 -9.02
N GLU A 73 -13.46 -12.29 -9.39
CA GLU A 73 -14.78 -11.64 -9.46
C GLU A 73 -15.21 -10.93 -8.16
N ARG A 74 -14.52 -11.20 -7.02
CA ARG A 74 -14.70 -10.52 -5.73
C ARG A 74 -13.98 -9.18 -5.58
N THR A 75 -13.16 -8.74 -6.53
CA THR A 75 -12.39 -7.48 -6.48
C THR A 75 -12.88 -6.42 -7.49
N LYS A 76 -14.16 -6.48 -7.88
CA LYS A 76 -14.77 -5.54 -8.84
C LYS A 76 -14.70 -4.07 -8.39
N HIS A 77 -14.70 -3.84 -7.07
CA HIS A 77 -14.65 -2.50 -6.45
C HIS A 77 -13.25 -1.91 -6.31
N ILE A 78 -12.20 -2.65 -6.67
CA ILE A 78 -10.82 -2.14 -6.71
C ILE A 78 -10.22 -2.19 -8.12
N GLU A 79 -10.99 -2.51 -9.16
CA GLU A 79 -10.46 -2.61 -10.52
C GLU A 79 -9.84 -1.30 -11.02
N LEU A 80 -10.43 -0.15 -10.67
CA LEU A 80 -9.89 1.15 -11.07
C LEU A 80 -8.52 1.39 -10.44
N ASP A 81 -8.42 1.14 -9.13
CA ASP A 81 -7.16 1.16 -8.41
C ASP A 81 -6.19 0.16 -9.09
N CYS A 82 -6.68 -1.05 -9.49
CA CYS A 82 -6.13 -2.10 -10.38
C CYS A 82 -5.22 -1.55 -11.46
N HIS A 83 -5.92 -0.84 -12.31
CA HIS A 83 -5.39 -0.29 -13.53
C HIS A 83 -4.45 0.87 -13.23
N LEU A 84 -4.79 1.74 -12.28
CA LEU A 84 -3.97 2.92 -11.96
C LEU A 84 -2.56 2.52 -11.49
N VAL A 85 -2.44 1.53 -10.61
CA VAL A 85 -1.15 1.03 -10.12
C VAL A 85 -0.36 0.35 -11.24
N ARG A 86 -1.04 -0.47 -12.06
CA ARG A 86 -0.42 -1.18 -13.18
C ARG A 86 0.09 -0.22 -14.25
N ASP A 87 -0.72 0.75 -14.62
CA ASP A 87 -0.39 1.74 -15.64
C ASP A 87 0.75 2.61 -15.15
N ALA A 88 0.75 3.02 -13.87
CA ALA A 88 1.88 3.73 -13.27
C ALA A 88 3.19 2.93 -13.33
N CYS A 89 3.15 1.60 -13.16
CA CYS A 89 4.34 0.77 -13.28
C CYS A 89 4.78 0.60 -14.74
N LYS A 90 3.83 0.44 -15.68
CA LYS A 90 4.09 0.30 -17.12
C LYS A 90 4.62 1.58 -17.76
N ASP A 91 4.07 2.73 -17.34
CA ASP A 91 4.49 4.07 -17.79
C ASP A 91 5.89 4.42 -17.28
N GLY A 92 6.49 3.58 -16.42
CA GLY A 92 7.76 3.89 -15.76
C GLY A 92 7.63 5.04 -14.76
N PHE A 93 6.43 5.29 -14.24
CA PHE A 93 6.19 6.33 -13.25
C PHE A 93 6.65 5.88 -11.85
N ILE A 94 6.43 4.60 -11.51
CA ILE A 94 6.93 3.99 -10.27
C ILE A 94 7.80 2.76 -10.54
N SER A 95 8.81 2.58 -9.69
CA SER A 95 9.61 1.37 -9.59
C SER A 95 9.45 0.80 -8.18
N PRO A 96 8.80 -0.37 -8.00
CA PRO A 96 8.62 -0.93 -6.68
C PRO A 96 9.93 -1.52 -6.15
N VAL A 97 10.39 -1.01 -5.01
CA VAL A 97 11.60 -1.51 -4.33
C VAL A 97 11.17 -2.19 -3.03
N HIS A 98 11.61 -3.43 -2.83
CA HIS A 98 11.44 -4.13 -1.56
C HIS A 98 12.51 -3.68 -0.57
N VAL A 99 12.10 -3.33 0.66
CA VAL A 99 12.98 -3.09 1.81
C VAL A 99 12.81 -4.20 2.82
#